data_AF-A0A1X9XS61-F1
#
_entry.id   AF-A0A1X9XS61-F1
#
_cell.length_a   1.000
_cell.length_b   1.000
_cell.length_c   1.000
_cell.angle_alpha   90.00
_cell.angle_beta   90.00
_cell.angle_gamma   90.00
#
_symmetry.space_group_name_H-M   'P 1'
#
loop_
_entity.id
_entity.type
_entity.pdbx_description
1 polymer ?
#
loop_
_entity_poly.entity_id
_entity_poly.type
_entity_poly.pdbx_seq_one_letter_code
_entity_poly.pdbx_strand_id
1 'polypeptide(L)'
;NVKETGVWFTGGDQGRLNYRYVGDGKCSKYQIELKKVLQRGGVVGGTSAGAAILPEITTLWSSQDSDGSPLVARIAHGLGVMD
;
A
#
# COMPACT_ATOMS: atom_id res chain seq x y z
N ASN A 1 -24.92 10.44 -11.22
CA ASN A 1 -23.96 9.99 -10.18
C ASN A 1 -22.84 9.22 -10.83
N VAL A 2 -21.69 9.86 -11.06
CA VAL A 2 -20.48 9.16 -11.52
C VAL A 2 -19.95 8.38 -10.32
N LYS A 3 -20.07 7.05 -10.34
CA LYS A 3 -19.37 6.17 -9.38
C LYS A 3 -17.87 6.26 -9.69
N GLU A 4 -17.02 6.34 -8.66
CA GLU A 4 -15.57 6.24 -8.86
C GLU A 4 -15.26 4.87 -9.46
N THR A 5 -14.79 4.88 -10.71
CA THR A 5 -14.39 3.71 -11.48
C THR A 5 -12.96 3.29 -11.18
N GLY A 6 -12.19 4.11 -10.45
CA GLY A 6 -10.89 3.69 -9.94
C GLY A 6 -10.25 4.64 -8.93
N VAL A 7 -9.23 4.13 -8.24
CA VAL A 7 -8.38 4.85 -7.28
C VAL A 7 -6.93 4.64 -7.67
N TRP A 8 -6.15 5.73 -7.72
CA TRP A 8 -4.74 5.70 -8.13
C TRP A 8 -3.84 6.31 -7.05
N PHE A 9 -2.83 5.55 -6.62
CA PHE A 9 -1.81 6.01 -5.67
C PHE A 9 -0.55 6.44 -6.41
N THR A 10 -0.16 7.70 -6.25
CA THR A 10 1.11 8.21 -6.79
C THR A 10 2.32 7.66 -6.04
N GLY A 11 3.52 7.92 -6.55
CA GLY A 11 4.77 7.68 -5.83
C GLY A 11 4.96 8.64 -4.66
N GLY A 12 6.06 8.44 -3.93
CA GLY A 12 6.42 9.23 -2.75
C GLY A 12 7.03 8.33 -1.68
N ASP A 13 6.39 8.30 -0.51
CA ASP A 13 6.87 7.59 0.68
C ASP A 13 5.81 6.58 1.14
N GLN A 14 6.13 5.30 1.07
CA GLN A 14 5.21 4.23 1.45
C GLN A 14 4.99 4.16 2.97
N GLY A 15 5.92 4.63 3.79
CA GLY A 15 5.75 4.74 5.24
C GLY A 15 4.65 5.75 5.60
N ARG A 16 4.61 6.89 4.90
CA ARG A 16 3.54 7.88 5.04
C ARG A 16 2.19 7.34 4.59
N LEU A 17 2.16 6.64 3.45
CA LEU A 17 0.93 6.03 2.96
C LEU A 17 0.42 4.94 3.92
N ASN A 18 1.32 4.08 4.41
CA ASN A 18 1.01 3.05 5.41
C ASN A 18 0.45 3.68 6.69
N TYR A 19 1.14 4.66 7.27
CA TYR A 19 0.68 5.36 8.48
C TYR A 19 -0.73 5.96 8.30
N ARG A 20 -1.02 6.50 7.12
CA ARG A 20 -2.27 7.23 6.85
C ARG A 20 -3.47 6.34 6.54
N TYR A 21 -3.25 5.19 5.90
CA TYR A 21 -4.32 4.37 5.30
C TYR A 21 -4.39 2.95 5.86
N VAL A 22 -3.35 2.46 6.52
CA VAL A 22 -3.28 1.13 7.14
C VAL A 22 -3.17 1.25 8.66
N GLY A 23 -2.21 2.04 9.16
CA GLY A 23 -2.05 2.30 10.59
C GLY A 23 -1.54 1.09 11.38
N ASP A 24 -2.18 0.81 12.53
CA ASP A 24 -1.76 -0.20 13.52
C ASP A 24 -2.06 -1.66 13.11
N GLY A 25 -2.42 -1.90 11.85
CA GLY A 25 -2.73 -3.23 11.31
C GLY A 25 -4.19 -3.65 11.45
N LYS A 26 -5.05 -2.85 12.09
CA LYS A 26 -6.50 -3.08 12.01
C LYS A 26 -7.03 -2.64 10.65
N CYS A 27 -7.89 -3.45 10.05
CA CYS A 27 -8.52 -3.13 8.76
C CYS A 27 -9.23 -1.77 8.82
N SER A 28 -8.68 -0.79 8.12
CA SER A 28 -9.16 0.58 8.16
C SER A 28 -10.44 0.74 7.34
N LYS A 29 -11.25 1.76 7.65
CA LYS A 29 -12.41 2.11 6.81
C LYS A 29 -12.01 2.37 5.35
N TYR A 30 -10.81 2.92 5.14
CA TYR A 30 -10.29 3.19 3.80
C TYR A 30 -10.01 1.89 3.04
N GLN A 31 -9.41 0.88 3.69
CA GLN A 31 -9.21 -0.45 3.09
C GLN A 31 -10.54 -1.11 2.72
N ILE A 32 -11.57 -0.98 3.57
CA ILE A 32 -12.92 -1.49 3.28
C ILE A 32 -13.50 -0.82 2.03
N GLU A 33 -13.40 0.51 1.91
CA GLU A 33 -13.94 1.22 0.75
C GLU A 33 -13.15 0.92 -0.54
N LEU A 34 -11.84 0.71 -0.47
CA LEU A 34 -11.05 0.25 -1.61
C LEU A 34 -11.49 -1.13 -2.09
N LYS A 35 -11.75 -2.07 -1.17
CA LYS A 35 -12.29 -3.39 -1.53
C LYS A 35 -13.65 -3.26 -2.23
N LYS A 36 -14.50 -2.32 -1.79
CA LYS A 36 -15.76 -2.02 -2.48
C LYS A 36 -15.57 -1.39 -3.87
N VAL A 37 -14.44 -0.74 -4.16
CA VAL A 37 -14.08 -0.28 -5.52
C VAL A 37 -13.86 -1.47 -6.43
N LEU A 38 -13.06 -2.44 -5.97
CA LEU A 38 -12.78 -3.66 -6.73
C LEU A 38 -14.06 -4.51 -6.92
N GLN A 39 -14.85 -4.70 -5.86
CA GLN A 39 -16.09 -5.49 -5.90
C GLN A 39 -17.12 -4.98 -6.92
N ARG A 40 -17.15 -3.67 -7.17
CA ARG A 40 -18.05 -3.07 -8.17
C ARG A 40 -17.45 -3.00 -9.59
N GLY A 41 -16.31 -3.65 -9.83
CA GLY A 41 -15.61 -3.67 -11.12
C GLY A 41 -14.73 -2.44 -11.38
N GLY A 42 -14.42 -1.65 -10.35
CA GLY A 42 -13.46 -0.55 -10.45
C GLY A 42 -12.02 -1.02 -10.33
N VAL A 43 -11.06 -0.12 -10.63
CA VAL A 43 -9.63 -0.43 -10.62
C VAL A 43 -8.93 0.27 -9.46
N VAL A 44 -8.05 -0.43 -8.74
CA VAL A 44 -7.12 0.18 -7.78
C VAL A 44 -5.71 -0.06 -8.26
N GLY A 45 -4.90 0.98 -8.37
CA GLY A 45 -3.53 0.88 -8.85
C GLY A 45 -2.62 1.95 -8.27
N GLY A 46 -1.34 1.89 -8.61
CA GLY A 46 -0.39 2.89 -8.19
C GLY A 46 0.99 2.72 -8.83
N THR A 47 1.89 3.64 -8.50
CA THR A 47 3.28 3.64 -8.98
C THR A 47 4.26 3.90 -7.85
N SER A 48 5.45 3.28 -7.90
CA SER A 48 6.49 3.39 -6.87
C SER A 48 5.93 3.08 -5.48
N ALA A 49 6.02 4.00 -4.51
CA ALA A 49 5.43 3.85 -3.17
C ALA A 49 3.93 3.49 -3.23
N GLY A 50 3.17 4.07 -4.15
CA GLY A 50 1.74 3.76 -4.31
C GLY A 50 1.47 2.33 -4.76
N ALA A 51 2.34 1.76 -5.59
CA ALA A 51 2.27 0.34 -5.96
C ALA A 51 2.71 -0.56 -4.79
N ALA A 52 3.75 -0.14 -4.06
CA ALA A 52 4.32 -0.91 -2.97
C ALA A 52 3.31 -1.20 -1.86
N ILE A 53 2.33 -0.32 -1.60
CA ILE A 53 1.36 -0.54 -0.52
C ILE A 53 0.11 -1.35 -0.92
N LEU A 54 -0.09 -1.70 -2.19
CA LEU A 54 -1.26 -2.48 -2.62
C LEU A 54 -1.37 -3.89 -1.98
N PRO A 55 -0.29 -4.70 -1.90
CA PRO A 55 -0.36 -6.05 -1.33
C PRO A 55 -0.69 -6.07 0.17
N GLU A 56 -1.01 -7.25 0.70
CA GLU A 56 -1.20 -7.45 2.16
C GLU A 56 0.08 -7.17 2.95
N ILE A 57 1.25 -7.52 2.41
CA ILE A 57 2.56 -7.27 3.03
C ILE A 57 3.39 -6.39 2.12
N THR A 58 3.99 -5.34 2.70
CA THR A 58 4.80 -4.36 1.98
C THR A 58 6.14 -4.12 2.66
N THR A 59 7.12 -3.66 1.88
CA THR A 59 8.41 -3.16 2.39
C THR A 59 8.38 -1.64 2.52
N LEU A 60 8.52 -1.15 3.75
CA LEU A 60 8.52 0.29 4.03
C LEU A 60 9.81 0.97 3.60
N TRP A 61 10.94 0.31 3.83
CA TRP A 61 12.26 0.77 3.40
C TRP A 61 13.28 -0.36 3.60
N SER A 62 14.47 -0.19 3.03
CA SER A 62 15.63 -1.06 3.26
C SER A 62 16.88 -0.26 3.64
N SER A 63 17.69 -0.81 4.54
CA SER A 63 19.05 -0.33 4.83
C SER A 63 20.09 -1.37 4.45
N GLN A 64 21.26 -0.87 4.11
CA GLN A 64 22.50 -1.61 4.17
C GLN A 64 23.48 -0.79 5.03
N ASP A 65 24.03 -1.39 6.08
CA ASP A 65 24.82 -0.68 7.08
C ASP A 65 26.26 -0.40 6.57
N SER A 66 26.80 -1.29 5.76
CA SER A 66 28.10 -1.11 5.10
C SER A 66 28.17 -1.89 3.78
N ASP A 67 29.10 -1.53 2.90
CA ASP A 67 29.34 -2.30 1.66
C ASP A 67 29.61 -3.78 2.00
N GLY A 68 28.89 -4.68 1.31
CA GLY A 68 28.92 -6.12 1.57
C GLY A 68 28.10 -6.60 2.78
N SER A 69 27.47 -5.73 3.58
CA SER A 69 26.56 -6.17 4.65
C SER A 69 25.25 -6.71 4.07
N PRO A 70 24.50 -7.58 4.78
CA PRO A 70 23.17 -7.97 4.34
C PRO A 70 22.25 -6.75 4.16
N LEU A 71 21.43 -6.77 3.11
CA LEU A 71 20.33 -5.82 2.95
C LEU A 71 19.23 -6.17 3.95
N VAL A 72 18.84 -5.22 4.78
CA VAL A 72 17.77 -5.38 5.77
C VAL A 72 16.53 -4.66 5.29
N ALA A 73 15.42 -5.38 5.19
CA ALA A 73 14.12 -4.80 4.83
C ALA A 73 13.25 -4.64 6.08
N ARG A 74 12.53 -3.52 6.18
CA ARG A 74 11.46 -3.32 7.15
C ARG A 74 10.12 -3.59 6.48
N ILE A 75 9.40 -4.57 7.00
CA ILE A 75 8.10 -4.98 6.48
C ILE A 75 6.95 -4.44 7.32
N ALA A 76 5.79 -4.26 6.71
CA ALA A 76 4.53 -3.88 7.36
C ALA A 76 3.34 -4.43 6.58
N HIS A 77 2.13 -4.27 7.13
CA HIS A 77 0.90 -4.51 6.37
C HIS A 77 0.66 -3.42 5.34
N GLY A 78 0.21 -3.79 4.15
CA GLY A 78 -0.27 -2.86 3.12
C GLY A 78 -1.80 -2.71 3.13
N LEU A 79 -2.36 -2.30 2.00
CA LEU A 79 -3.80 -2.12 1.82
C LEU A 79 -4.55 -3.45 1.76
N GLY A 80 -3.86 -4.55 1.42
CA GLY A 80 -4.48 -5.87 1.32
C GLY A 80 -5.56 -5.92 0.24
N VAL A 81 -5.26 -5.32 -0.91
CA VAL A 81 -6.10 -5.37 -2.12
C VAL A 81 -5.51 -6.28 -3.19
N MET A 82 -4.34 -6.86 -2.93
CA MET A 82 -3.68 -7.91 -3.69
C MET A 82 -3.17 -8.95 -2.69
N ASP A 83 -3.46 -10.22 -2.95
CA ASP A 83 -3.10 -11.38 -2.12
C ASP A 83 -1.83 -12.05 -2.67
#